data_AF-A0A1R3JIT4-F1
#
_entry.id   AF-A0A1R3JIT4-F1
#
_cell.length_a   1.000
_cell.length_b   1.000
_cell.length_c   1.000
_cell.angle_alpha   90.00
_cell.angle_beta   90.00
_cell.angle_gamma   90.00
#
_symmetry.space_group_name_H-M   'P 1'
#
loop_
_entity.id
_entity.type
_entity.pdbx_description
1 polymer ?
#
loop_
_entity_poly.entity_id
_entity_poly.type
_entity_poly.pdbx_seq_one_letter_code
_entity_poly.pdbx_strand_id
1 'polypeptide(L)' 'MGAAIKVCEGVGTVPNATKLARILADSVNTARPERIQAMKLRQYAVDAVREGGSSNKALDMLVEKLSSLRLYTSY' A
#
# COMPACT_ATOMS: atom_id res chain seq x y z
N MET A 1 -0.31 3.31 10.86
CA MET A 1 -0.09 1.86 11.07
C MET A 1 -1.39 1.26 11.59
N GLY A 2 -1.68 -0.02 11.34
CA GLY A 2 -2.94 -0.65 11.73
C GLY A 2 -3.87 -1.07 10.59
N ALA A 3 -3.34 -1.34 9.39
CA ALA A 3 -4.11 -1.90 8.27
C ALA A 3 -3.94 -3.42 8.10
N ALA A 4 -3.13 -4.05 8.97
CA ALA A 4 -2.76 -5.45 8.89
C ALA A 4 -2.50 -6.01 10.28
N ILE A 5 -2.56 -7.33 10.38
CA ILE A 5 -2.32 -8.08 11.61
C ILE A 5 -1.20 -9.07 11.34
N LYS A 6 -0.18 -9.04 12.19
CA LYS A 6 0.91 -10.01 12.14
C LYS A 6 0.45 -11.31 12.79
N VAL A 7 0.49 -12.39 12.01
CA VAL A 7 0.03 -13.73 12.43
C VAL A 7 1.17 -14.72 12.66
N CYS A 8 2.38 -14.38 12.22
CA CYS A 8 3.59 -15.21 12.31
C CYS A 8 4.82 -14.31 12.47
N GLU A 9 5.85 -14.79 13.18
CA GLU A 9 7.03 -13.99 13.56
C GLU A 9 8.18 -14.10 12.54
N GLY A 10 8.19 -15.14 11.70
CA GLY A 10 9.20 -15.32 10.65
C GLY A 10 9.15 -16.70 9.99
N VAL A 11 10.06 -16.91 9.05
CA VAL A 11 10.12 -18.08 8.15
C VAL A 11 10.28 -19.42 8.91
N GLY A 12 10.97 -19.42 10.06
CA GLY A 12 11.16 -20.62 10.88
C GLY A 12 10.16 -20.78 12.04
N THR A 13 9.18 -19.89 12.18
CA THR A 13 8.26 -19.91 13.32
C THR A 13 6.94 -20.57 12.94
N VAL A 14 6.46 -21.47 13.80
CA VAL A 14 5.14 -22.09 13.67
C VAL A 14 4.18 -21.33 14.60
N PRO A 15 3.13 -20.67 14.07
CA PRO A 15 2.17 -19.96 14.90
C PRO A 15 1.27 -20.95 15.66
N ASN A 16 0.77 -20.52 16.82
CA ASN A 16 -0.22 -21.31 17.56
C ASN A 16 -1.49 -21.50 16.71
N ALA A 17 -1.86 -22.75 16.46
CA ALA A 17 -2.95 -23.11 15.56
C ALA A 17 -4.30 -22.52 15.99
N THR A 18 -4.66 -22.61 17.27
CA THR A 18 -5.91 -22.08 17.82
C THR A 18 -6.00 -20.57 17.67
N LYS A 19 -4.90 -19.85 17.96
CA LYS A 19 -4.84 -18.39 17.78
C LYS A 19 -4.98 -18.01 16.31
N LEU A 20 -4.31 -18.72 15.40
CA LEU A 20 -4.39 -18.47 13.98
C LEU A 20 -5.80 -18.71 13.44
N ALA A 21 -6.42 -19.83 13.79
CA ALA A 21 -7.78 -20.17 13.37
C ALA A 21 -8.79 -19.08 13.77
N ARG A 22 -8.70 -18.55 15.01
CA ARG A 22 -9.55 -17.44 15.45
C ARG A 22 -9.31 -16.16 14.64
N ILE A 23 -8.04 -15.79 14.43
CA ILE A 23 -7.71 -14.59 13.64
C ILE A 23 -8.27 -14.68 12.21
N LEU A 24 -8.18 -15.87 11.59
CA LEU A 24 -8.70 -16.13 10.26
C LEU A 24 -10.23 -16.08 10.22
N ALA A 25 -10.91 -16.69 11.19
CA ALA A 25 -12.37 -16.58 11.32
C ALA A 25 -12.82 -15.12 11.43
N ASP A 26 -12.11 -14.31 12.24
CA ASP A 26 -12.39 -12.89 12.40
C ASP A 26 -11.97 -12.03 11.20
N SER A 27 -11.18 -12.56 10.26
CA SER A 27 -10.58 -11.77 9.16
C SER A 27 -11.59 -11.30 8.12
N VAL A 28 -12.71 -12.02 7.99
CA VAL A 28 -13.78 -11.69 7.05
C VAL A 28 -14.78 -10.67 7.62
N ASN A 29 -14.66 -10.30 8.90
CA ASN A 29 -15.50 -9.29 9.51
C ASN A 29 -15.21 -7.90 8.89
N THR A 30 -16.23 -7.31 8.25
CA THR A 30 -16.10 -6.03 7.57
C THR A 30 -15.88 -4.86 8.52
N ALA A 31 -16.34 -4.98 9.77
CA ALA A 31 -16.23 -3.97 10.82
C ALA A 31 -14.89 -3.99 11.56
N ARG A 32 -13.98 -4.92 11.21
CA ARG A 32 -12.69 -5.04 11.85
C ARG A 32 -11.84 -3.76 11.60
N PRO A 33 -11.23 -3.15 12.63
CA PRO A 33 -10.52 -1.88 12.48
C PRO A 33 -9.42 -1.90 11.42
N GLU A 34 -8.67 -3.00 11.33
CA GLU A 34 -7.58 -3.13 10.37
C GLU A 34 -8.09 -3.14 8.93
N ARG A 35 -9.24 -3.77 8.69
CA ARG A 35 -9.87 -3.78 7.38
C ARG A 35 -10.41 -2.39 7.00
N ILE A 36 -11.00 -1.67 7.95
CA ILE A 36 -11.46 -0.28 7.74
C ILE A 36 -10.26 0.58 7.32
N GLN A 37 -9.13 0.45 8.01
CA GLN A 37 -7.93 1.20 7.67
C GLN A 37 -7.33 0.79 6.32
N ALA A 38 -7.33 -0.51 5.99
CA ALA A 38 -6.91 -1.00 4.68
C ALA A 38 -7.78 -0.44 3.54
N MET A 39 -9.09 -0.32 3.75
CA MET A 39 -10.00 0.25 2.75
C MET A 39 -9.80 1.75 2.56
N LYS A 40 -9.49 2.50 3.64
CA LYS A 40 -9.08 3.91 3.53
C LYS A 40 -7.79 4.05 2.72
N LEU A 41 -6.79 3.22 3.01
CA LEU A 41 -5.53 3.21 2.24
C LEU A 41 -5.75 2.85 0.76
N ARG A 42 -6.64 1.90 0.47
CA ARG A 42 -7.04 1.58 -0.91
C ARG A 42 -7.60 2.81 -1.61
N GLN A 43 -8.49 3.57 -0.98
CA GLN A 43 -9.06 4.77 -1.58
C GLN A 43 -7.97 5.80 -1.89
N TYR A 44 -7.10 6.11 -0.91
CA TYR A 44 -5.99 7.02 -1.12
C TYR A 44 -5.03 6.56 -2.22
N ALA A 45 -4.76 5.26 -2.32
CA ALA A 45 -3.92 4.72 -3.38
C ALA A 45 -4.54 4.94 -4.77
N VAL A 46 -5.84 4.66 -4.93
CA VAL A 46 -6.56 4.91 -6.19
C VAL A 46 -6.62 6.41 -6.52
N ASP A 47 -6.79 7.26 -5.51
CA ASP A 47 -6.79 8.73 -5.66
C ASP A 47 -5.42 9.30 -6.02
N ALA A 48 -4.34 8.67 -5.57
CA ALA A 48 -2.98 9.10 -5.87
C ALA A 48 -2.56 8.78 -7.31
N VAL A 49 -2.99 7.62 -7.85
CA VAL A 49 -2.54 7.13 -9.16
C VAL A 49 -3.42 7.53 -10.33
N ARG A 50 -4.68 7.91 -10.10
CA ARG A 50 -5.56 8.43 -11.16
C ARG A 50 -5.00 9.70 -11.78
N GLU A 51 -5.51 10.06 -12.95
CA GLU A 51 -5.16 11.32 -13.62
C GLU A 51 -5.39 12.53 -12.69
N GLY A 52 -4.39 13.41 -12.62
CA GLY A 52 -4.38 14.56 -11.72
C GLY A 52 -4.12 14.21 -10.24
N GLY A 53 -3.98 12.93 -9.91
CA GLY A 53 -3.58 12.43 -8.60
C GLY A 53 -2.13 12.75 -8.24
N SER A 54 -1.79 12.64 -6.96
CA SER A 54 -0.47 13.05 -6.46
C SER A 54 0.69 12.23 -7.05
N SER A 55 0.54 10.91 -7.12
CA SER A 55 1.56 10.03 -7.72
C SER A 55 1.64 10.21 -9.24
N ASN A 56 0.51 10.40 -9.91
CA ASN A 56 0.49 10.72 -11.35
C ASN A 56 1.26 12.02 -11.64
N LYS A 57 0.93 13.12 -10.95
CA LYS A 57 1.65 14.40 -11.07
C LYS A 57 3.13 14.30 -10.74
N ALA A 58 3.50 13.52 -9.73
CA ALA A 58 4.89 13.32 -9.36
C ALA A 58 5.68 12.61 -10.48
N LEU A 59 5.06 11.65 -11.15
CA LEU A 59 5.67 10.99 -12.31
C LEU A 59 5.78 11.93 -13.51
N ASP A 60 4.77 12.76 -13.78
CA ASP A 60 4.83 13.76 -14.86
C ASP A 60 6.01 14.74 -14.62
N MET A 61 6.12 15.28 -13.40
CA MET A 61 7.24 16.15 -13.03
C MET A 61 8.61 15.46 -13.13
N LEU A 62 8.69 14.16 -12.82
CA LEU A 62 9.93 13.39 -12.97
C LEU A 62 10.32 13.28 -14.45
N VAL A 63 9.37 12.97 -15.32
CA VAL A 63 9.61 12.85 -16.78
C VAL A 63 10.04 14.19 -17.38
N GLU A 64 9.40 15.29 -16.99
CA GLU A 64 9.78 16.64 -17.41
C GLU A 64 11.23 16.97 -17.03
N LYS A 65 11.62 16.70 -15.78
CA LYS A 65 13.00 16.92 -15.30
C LYS A 65 14.03 16.07 -16.03
N LEU A 66 13.73 14.80 -16.29
CA LEU A 66 14.64 13.93 -17.04
C LEU A 66 14.77 14.37 -18.51
N SER A 67 13.69 14.87 -19.10
CA SER A 67 13.69 15.34 -20.49
C SER A 67 14.49 16.63 -20.64
N SER A 68 14.41 17.55 -19.68
CA SER A 68 15.20 18.79 -19.70
C SER A 68 16.70 18.54 -19.55
N LEU A 69 17.10 17.55 -18.75
CA LEU A 69 18.51 17.13 -18.65
C LEU A 69 19.07 16.64 -19.98
N ARG A 70 18.29 15.88 -20.76
CA ARG A 70 18.70 15.41 -22.09
C ARG A 70 18.91 16.55 -23.08
N LEU A 71 18.08 17.59 -23.00
CA LEU A 71 18.22 18.76 -23.88
C LEU A 71 19.47 19.58 -23.54
N TYR A 72 19.84 19.66 -22.26
CA TYR A 72 21.05 20.36 -21.84
C TYR A 72 22.34 19.67 -22.28
N THR A 73 22.36 18.33 -22.40
CA THR A 73 23.56 17.58 -22.82
C THR A 73 23.73 17.43 -24.33
N SER A 74 22.77 17.90 -25.12
CA SER A 74 22.81 17.86 -26.60
C SER A 74 23.21 19.20 -27.24
N TYR A 75 23.64 20.18 -26.44
CA TYR A 75 24.22 21.47 -26.86
C TYR A 75 25.69 21.54 -26.47
#